data_AF-A0A4V2AWB9-F1
#
_entry.id   AF-A0A4V2AWB9-F1
#
_cell.length_a   1.000
_cell.length_b   1.000
_cell.length_c   1.000
_cell.angle_alpha   90.00
_cell.angle_beta   90.00
_cell.angle_gamma   90.00
#
_symmetry.space_group_name_H-M   'P 1'
#
loop_
_entity.id
_entity.type
_entity.pdbx_description
1 polymer ?
#
loop_
_entity_poly.entity_id
_entity_poly.type
_entity_poly.pdbx_seq_one_letter_code
_entity_poly.pdbx_strand_id
1 'polypeptide(L)' 'TWLSLELTEGKNRQVRRMSAAVGCPTLRLVRYSIGMITIDGLMPGCYRELTAEEVSRLTR' A
#
# COMPACT_ATOMS: atom_id res chain seq x y z
N THR A 1 0.70 12.29 13.29
CA THR A 1 1.89 11.43 13.11
C THR A 1 1.63 10.48 11.95
N TRP A 2 2.66 9.80 11.45
CA TRP A 2 2.53 8.76 10.41
C TRP A 2 2.63 7.37 11.02
N LEU A 3 1.93 6.40 10.42
CA LEU A 3 1.96 4.99 10.80
C LEU A 3 2.23 4.16 9.54
N SER A 4 3.17 3.23 9.63
CA SER A 4 3.39 2.20 8.61
C SER A 4 2.65 0.93 9.01
N LEU A 5 1.97 0.30 8.05
CA LEU A 5 1.18 -0.92 8.23
C LEU A 5 1.37 -1.82 7.03
N GLU A 6 1.60 -3.11 7.28
CA GLU A 6 1.62 -4.15 6.26
C GLU A 6 0.45 -5.12 6.53
N LEU A 7 -0.31 -5.43 5.47
CA LEU A 7 -1.48 -6.31 5.55
C LEU A 7 -1.40 -7.33 4.43
N THR A 8 -1.70 -8.58 4.75
CA THR A 8 -1.84 -9.68 3.78
C THR A 8 -3.29 -9.89 3.33
N GLU A 9 -4.24 -9.16 3.91
CA GLU A 9 -5.65 -9.13 3.52
C GLU A 9 -6.13 -7.71 3.19
N GLY A 10 -7.25 -7.62 2.47
CA GLY A 10 -7.78 -6.35 1.95
C GLY A 10 -9.29 -6.18 2.19
N LYS A 11 -9.76 -6.29 3.43
CA LYS A 11 -11.20 -6.10 3.73
C LYS A 11 -11.63 -4.66 3.43
N ASN A 12 -12.92 -4.47 3.13
CA ASN A 12 -13.47 -3.15 2.83
C ASN A 12 -13.11 -2.13 3.94
N ARG A 13 -12.41 -1.06 3.54
CA ARG A 13 -11.97 0.04 4.42
C ARG A 13 -11.22 -0.42 5.69
N GLN A 14 -10.52 -1.55 5.64
CA GLN A 14 -9.90 -2.20 6.81
C GLN A 14 -9.03 -1.24 7.65
N VAL A 15 -8.03 -0.60 7.04
CA VAL A 15 -7.14 0.35 7.76
C VAL A 15 -7.91 1.51 8.40
N ARG A 16 -8.92 2.05 7.72
CA ARG A 16 -9.76 3.13 8.24
C ARG A 16 -10.60 2.67 9.43
N ARG A 17 -11.11 1.45 9.40
CA ARG A 17 -11.87 0.85 10.53
C ARG A 17 -10.96 0.55 11.72
N MET A 18 -9.79 -0.04 11.49
CA MET A 18 -8.80 -0.35 12.54
C MET A 18 -8.36 0.91 13.30
N SER A 19 -8.00 1.97 12.56
CA SER A 19 -7.51 3.22 13.15
C SER A 19 -8.62 4.00 13.89
N ALA A 20 -9.85 4.02 13.37
CA ALA A 20 -10.99 4.61 14.06
C ALA A 20 -11.35 3.87 15.35
N ALA A 21 -11.20 2.53 15.38
CA ALA A 21 -11.48 1.72 16.57
C ALA A 21 -10.58 2.06 17.76
N VAL A 22 -9.38 2.59 17.53
CA VAL A 22 -8.44 3.05 18.57
C VAL A 22 -8.48 4.56 18.80
N GLY A 23 -9.49 5.26 18.28
CA GLY A 23 -9.66 6.71 18.47
C GLY A 23 -8.75 7.59 17.59
N CYS A 24 -8.10 7.02 16.57
CA CYS A 24 -7.14 7.72 15.70
C CYS A 24 -7.62 7.68 14.24
N PRO A 25 -8.61 8.50 13.83
CA PRO A 25 -9.17 8.43 12.48
C PRO A 25 -8.11 8.71 11.38
N THR A 26 -8.14 7.92 10.29
CA THR A 26 -7.20 8.07 9.16
C THR A 26 -7.52 9.30 8.32
N LEU A 27 -6.65 10.31 8.37
CA LEU A 27 -6.73 11.52 7.52
C LEU A 27 -6.19 11.25 6.11
N ARG A 28 -4.99 10.68 6.01
CA ARG A 28 -4.32 10.34 4.75
C ARG A 28 -3.91 8.88 4.76
N LEU A 29 -4.27 8.17 3.70
CA LEU A 29 -3.90 6.77 3.47
C LEU A 29 -3.20 6.66 2.13
N VAL A 30 -1.97 6.17 2.14
CA VAL A 30 -1.17 5.94 0.93
C VAL A 30 -0.73 4.49 0.96
N ARG A 31 -0.97 3.76 -0.12
CA ARG A 31 -0.38 2.44 -0.31
C ARG A 31 1.00 2.64 -0.93
N TYR A 32 2.03 2.52 -0.10
CA TYR A 32 3.41 2.75 -0.50
C TYR A 32 4.01 1.57 -1.26
N SER A 33 3.64 0.34 -0.90
CA SER A 33 4.13 -0.87 -1.56
C SER A 33 3.05 -1.95 -1.70
N ILE A 34 3.30 -2.90 -2.61
CA ILE A 34 2.60 -4.18 -2.72
C ILE A 34 3.68 -5.25 -2.82
N GLY A 35 3.82 -6.06 -1.76
CA GLY A 35 4.96 -6.94 -1.60
C GLY A 35 6.27 -6.14 -1.72
N MET A 36 7.12 -6.55 -2.65
CA MET A 36 8.41 -5.91 -2.90
C MET A 36 8.38 -4.71 -3.86
N ILE A 37 7.23 -4.40 -4.47
CA ILE A 37 7.11 -3.29 -5.42
C ILE A 37 6.77 -2.03 -4.63
N THR A 38 7.60 -1.00 -4.73
CA THR A 38 7.39 0.30 -4.09
C THR A 38 7.01 1.37 -5.12
N ILE A 39 6.44 2.48 -4.64
CA ILE A 39 6.18 3.67 -5.45
C ILE A 39 7.39 4.61 -5.58
N ASP A 40 8.57 4.20 -5.12
CA ASP A 40 9.76 5.04 -5.18
C ASP A 40 10.10 5.43 -6.63
N GLY A 41 10.46 6.70 -6.81
CA GLY A 41 10.79 7.25 -8.13
C GLY A 41 9.57 7.51 -9.04
N LEU A 42 8.34 7.23 -8.59
CA LEU A 42 7.13 7.51 -9.37
C LEU A 42 6.42 8.78 -8.87
N MET A 43 6.16 9.72 -9.78
CA MET A 43 5.38 10.92 -9.45
C MET A 43 3.87 10.61 -9.42
N PRO A 44 3.06 11.36 -8.66
CA PRO A 44 1.61 11.22 -8.66
C PRO A 44 1.04 11.32 -10.08
N GLY A 45 0.25 10.33 -10.49
CA GLY A 45 -0.36 10.25 -11.82
C GLY A 45 0.50 9.59 -12.89
N CYS A 46 1.78 9.33 -12.62
CA CYS A 46 2.63 8.55 -13.51
C CYS A 46 2.40 7.04 -13.31
N TYR A 47 2.79 6.27 -14.31
CA TYR A 47 2.88 4.81 -14.24
C TYR A 47 4.18 4.36 -14.92
N ARG A 48 4.59 3.12 -14.62
CA ARG A 48 5.65 2.41 -15.33
C ARG A 48 5.23 0.96 -15.52
N GLU A 49 5.76 0.33 -16.55
CA GLU A 49 5.67 -1.12 -16.68
C GLU A 49 6.51 -1.80 -15.58
N LEU A 50 6.06 -2.98 -15.17
CA LEU A 50 6.83 -3.86 -14.28
C LEU A 50 7.95 -4.52 -15.07
N THR A 51 9.08 -4.77 -14.41
CA THR A 51 10.16 -5.56 -15.01
C THR A 51 9.77 -7.05 -15.03
N ALA A 52 10.40 -7.83 -15.91
CA ALA A 52 10.14 -9.28 -15.98
C ALA A 52 10.40 -10.00 -14.63
N GLU A 53 11.37 -9.51 -13.85
CA GLU A 53 11.66 -10.03 -12.52
C GLU A 53 10.54 -9.72 -11.51
N GLU A 54 10.04 -8.48 -11.49
CA GLU A 54 8.94 -8.06 -10.63
C GLU A 54 7.67 -8.87 -10.95
N VAL A 55 7.38 -9.08 -12.23
CA VAL A 55 6.24 -9.90 -12.66
C VAL A 55 6.39 -11.35 -12.18
N SER A 56 7.57 -11.95 -12.38
CA SER A 56 7.82 -13.34 -11.97
C SER A 56 7.59 -13.56 -10.48
N ARG A 57 7.95 -12.59 -9.65
CA ARG A 57 7.80 -12.64 -8.19
C ARG A 57 6.38 -12.39 -7.70
N LEU A 58 5.50 -11.77 -8.50
CA LEU A 58 4.07 -11.63 -8.20
C LEU A 58 3.24 -12.86 -8.57
N THR A 59 3.70 -13.64 -9.55
CA THR A 59 2.97 -14.81 -10.07
C THR A 59 3.24 -16.12 -9.31
N ARG A 60 4.16 -16.09 -8.34
CA ARG A 60 4.47 -17.23 -7.46
C ARG A 60 3.84 -17.03 -6.10
#